data_AF-A0AAV2Q8M9-F1
#
_entry.id   AF-A0AAV2Q8M9-F1
#
_cell.length_a   1.000
_cell.length_b   1.000
_cell.length_c   1.000
_cell.angle_alpha   90.00
_cell.angle_beta   90.00
_cell.angle_gamma   90.00
#
_symmetry.space_group_name_H-M   'P 1'
#
loop_
_entity.id
_entity.type
_entity.pdbx_description
1 polymer ?
#
loop_
_entity_poly.entity_id
_entity_poly.type
_entity_poly.pdbx_seq_one_letter_code
_entity_poly.pdbx_strand_id
1 'polypeptide(L)'
;MRVKSALNSLSVKMCSLDNSLFIWKRNGKLEGLICIYVDDFLWAGNATFKKCVIDELQKQFLIGSSASESFTYVGLRIKSFSDGITIDQTQYASSLVPVTISSARNMQRESQLSESEKTAYRALVGQLNWMATHTRPDIAYDTCELSVAFSKATVTELVRLNKLVKRVKNESLQLFFPRLHSFETCSLECYTDAAFANLPNGGSQGGLIIFLKDDSGKKCPIFWQSRRLKRVVNSTLAAETMALIEGAEAAVYMAAG
;
A
#
# COMPACT_ATOMS: atom_id res chain seq x y z
N MET A 1 -15.49 -16.98 -11.97
CA MET A 1 -15.91 -17.18 -13.39
C MET A 1 -17.24 -16.47 -13.71
N ARG A 2 -18.28 -16.55 -12.85
CA ARG A 2 -19.62 -15.94 -13.05
C ARG A 2 -19.69 -14.41 -12.98
N VAL A 3 -18.91 -13.77 -12.11
CA VAL A 3 -18.92 -12.30 -11.96
C VAL A 3 -18.29 -11.61 -13.17
N LYS A 4 -17.17 -12.13 -13.68
CA LYS A 4 -16.51 -11.59 -14.88
C LYS A 4 -17.42 -11.63 -16.12
N SER A 5 -18.17 -12.73 -16.31
CA SER A 5 -19.13 -12.83 -17.41
C SER A 5 -20.28 -11.83 -17.28
N ALA A 6 -20.77 -11.59 -16.06
CA ALA A 6 -21.83 -10.60 -15.80
C ALA A 6 -21.33 -9.16 -16.03
N LEU A 7 -20.09 -8.86 -15.65
CA LEU A 7 -19.49 -7.56 -15.94
C LEU A 7 -19.28 -7.33 -17.45
N ASN A 8 -18.80 -8.35 -18.15
CA ASN A 8 -18.61 -8.29 -19.60
C ASN A 8 -19.94 -8.07 -20.34
N SER A 9 -21.05 -8.70 -19.91
CA SER A 9 -22.36 -8.48 -20.54
C SER A 9 -22.90 -7.06 -20.32
N LEU A 10 -22.44 -6.37 -19.27
CA LEU A 10 -22.74 -4.96 -18.97
C LEU A 10 -21.72 -3.99 -19.60
N SER A 11 -20.88 -4.47 -20.53
CA SER A 11 -19.81 -3.69 -21.19
C SER A 11 -18.75 -3.13 -20.24
N VAL A 12 -18.60 -3.71 -19.05
CA VAL A 12 -17.50 -3.39 -18.12
C VAL A 12 -16.31 -4.29 -18.48
N LYS A 13 -15.16 -3.69 -18.79
CA LYS A 13 -13.98 -4.42 -19.25
C LYS A 13 -12.93 -4.53 -18.14
N MET A 14 -12.23 -5.65 -18.08
CA MET A 14 -11.10 -5.81 -17.16
C MET A 14 -9.96 -4.85 -17.54
N CYS A 15 -9.31 -4.26 -16.54
CA CYS A 15 -8.11 -3.46 -16.73
C CYS A 15 -6.96 -4.36 -17.20
N SER A 16 -6.12 -3.86 -18.11
CA SER A 16 -4.94 -4.59 -18.60
C SER A 16 -3.83 -4.68 -17.56
N LEU A 17 -3.76 -3.74 -16.61
CA LEU A 17 -2.73 -3.70 -15.57
C LEU A 17 -3.11 -4.49 -14.31
N ASP A 18 -4.40 -4.64 -14.02
CA ASP A 18 -4.88 -5.32 -12.81
C ASP A 18 -6.15 -6.15 -13.12
N ASN A 19 -6.04 -7.47 -12.92
CA ASN A 19 -7.10 -8.45 -13.17
C ASN A 19 -8.29 -8.36 -12.21
N SER A 20 -8.15 -7.60 -11.12
CA SER A 20 -9.15 -7.33 -10.10
C SER A 20 -9.87 -5.99 -10.35
N LEU A 21 -9.33 -5.13 -11.22
CA LEU A 21 -9.93 -3.84 -11.58
C LEU A 21 -10.70 -3.96 -12.90
N PHE A 22 -11.90 -3.40 -12.92
CA PHE A 22 -12.80 -3.35 -14.06
C PHE A 22 -13.22 -1.92 -14.34
N ILE A 23 -13.27 -1.57 -15.62
CA ILE A 23 -13.41 -0.22 -16.13
C ILE A 23 -14.64 -0.15 -17.02
N TRP A 24 -15.51 0.81 -16.74
CA TRP A 24 -16.66 1.12 -17.58
C TRP A 24 -16.48 2.48 -18.24
N LYS A 25 -16.43 2.47 -19.57
CA LYS A 25 -16.27 3.66 -20.40
C LYS A 25 -17.48 3.85 -21.31
N ARG A 26 -17.92 5.09 -21.48
CA ARG A 26 -18.92 5.49 -22.48
C ARG A 26 -18.36 6.61 -23.33
N ASN A 27 -18.49 6.50 -24.65
CA ASN A 27 -17.96 7.46 -25.61
C ASN A 27 -16.46 7.79 -25.36
N GLY A 28 -15.68 6.76 -25.00
CA GLY A 28 -14.25 6.91 -24.66
C GLY A 28 -13.95 7.47 -23.26
N LYS A 29 -14.94 8.01 -22.54
CA LYS A 29 -14.77 8.60 -21.20
C LYS A 29 -14.97 7.56 -20.11
N LEU A 30 -14.12 7.64 -19.07
CA LEU A 30 -14.27 6.84 -17.86
C LEU A 30 -15.48 7.32 -17.06
N GLU A 31 -16.43 6.42 -16.79
CA GLU A 31 -17.64 6.75 -16.02
C GLU A 31 -17.82 5.90 -14.76
N GLY A 32 -17.10 4.76 -14.66
CA GLY A 32 -17.09 3.95 -13.45
C GLY A 32 -15.99 2.90 -13.41
N LEU A 33 -15.68 2.47 -12.18
CA LEU A 33 -14.67 1.49 -11.82
C LEU A 33 -15.25 0.49 -10.82
N ILE A 34 -14.83 -0.77 -10.91
CA ILE A 34 -15.12 -1.81 -9.91
C ILE A 34 -13.84 -2.57 -9.61
N CYS A 35 -13.45 -2.62 -8.34
CA CYS A 35 -12.45 -3.53 -7.81
C CYS A 35 -13.17 -4.74 -7.19
N ILE A 36 -12.71 -5.94 -7.54
CA ILE A 36 -13.22 -7.19 -6.99
C ILE A 36 -12.09 -7.91 -6.27
N TYR A 37 -12.30 -8.19 -4.99
CA TYR A 37 -11.39 -9.00 -4.19
C TYR A 37 -12.17 -10.14 -3.53
N VAL A 38 -11.98 -11.36 -4.04
CA VAL A 38 -12.73 -12.55 -3.61
C VAL A 38 -14.25 -12.29 -3.69
N ASP A 39 -14.92 -12.09 -2.55
CA ASP A 39 -16.35 -11.86 -2.44
C ASP A 39 -16.71 -10.37 -2.24
N ASP A 40 -15.70 -9.51 -2.05
CA ASP A 40 -15.87 -8.08 -1.77
C ASP A 40 -15.79 -7.24 -3.05
N PHE A 41 -16.75 -6.32 -3.20
CA PHE A 41 -16.83 -5.37 -4.31
C PHE A 41 -16.63 -3.96 -3.79
N LEU A 42 -15.69 -3.23 -4.40
CA LEU A 42 -15.53 -1.79 -4.23
C LEU A 42 -15.80 -1.13 -5.57
N TRP A 43 -16.59 -0.07 -5.62
CA TRP A 43 -16.85 0.63 -6.86
C TRP A 43 -16.91 2.14 -6.67
N ALA A 44 -16.62 2.87 -7.74
CA ALA A 44 -16.76 4.32 -7.82
C ALA A 44 -17.23 4.69 -9.23
N GLY A 45 -18.12 5.67 -9.34
CA GLY A 45 -18.62 6.11 -10.65
C GLY A 45 -19.78 7.08 -10.54
N ASN A 46 -20.27 7.53 -11.69
CA ASN A 46 -21.39 8.47 -11.76
C ASN A 46 -22.76 7.77 -11.55
N ALA A 47 -23.84 8.55 -11.52
CA ALA A 47 -25.19 8.04 -11.35
C ALA A 47 -25.62 7.08 -12.49
N THR A 48 -25.13 7.29 -13.71
CA THR A 48 -25.41 6.43 -14.86
C THR A 48 -24.75 5.07 -14.69
N PHE A 49 -23.49 5.03 -14.26
CA PHE A 49 -22.77 3.80 -13.95
C PHE A 49 -23.48 3.00 -12.86
N LYS A 50 -23.90 3.66 -11.77
CA LYS A 50 -24.70 3.01 -10.72
C LYS A 50 -25.95 2.34 -11.30
N LYS A 51 -26.75 3.09 -12.07
CA LYS A 51 -28.01 2.60 -12.63
C LYS A 51 -27.83 1.48 -13.65
N CYS A 52 -26.85 1.61 -14.56
CA CYS A 52 -26.68 0.69 -15.68
C CYS A 52 -25.85 -0.55 -15.32
N VAL A 53 -24.97 -0.45 -14.32
CA VAL A 53 -24.04 -1.52 -13.97
C VAL A 53 -24.31 -2.05 -12.58
N ILE A 54 -24.19 -1.20 -11.57
CA ILE A 54 -24.26 -1.65 -10.17
C ILE A 54 -25.63 -2.23 -9.87
N ASP A 55 -26.71 -1.49 -10.14
CA ASP A 55 -28.09 -1.92 -9.86
C ASP A 55 -28.44 -3.23 -10.60
N GLU A 56 -27.88 -3.48 -11.79
CA GLU A 56 -28.08 -4.76 -12.50
C GLU A 56 -27.24 -5.92 -11.95
N LEU A 57 -26.03 -5.64 -11.45
CA LEU A 57 -25.25 -6.64 -10.72
C LEU A 57 -25.96 -7.04 -9.42
N GLN A 58 -26.58 -6.10 -8.71
CA GLN A 58 -27.31 -6.40 -7.47
C GLN A 58 -28.51 -7.33 -7.70
N LYS A 59 -29.09 -7.36 -8.91
CA LYS A 59 -30.16 -8.30 -9.26
C LYS A 59 -29.64 -9.72 -9.56
N GLN A 60 -28.39 -9.85 -9.98
CA GLN A 60 -27.80 -11.13 -10.37
C GLN A 60 -27.06 -11.84 -9.23
N PHE A 61 -26.63 -11.09 -8.22
CA PHE A 61 -25.82 -11.57 -7.10
C PHE A 61 -26.47 -11.24 -5.77
N LEU A 62 -26.37 -12.16 -4.81
CA LEU A 62 -26.82 -11.93 -3.45
C LEU A 62 -25.82 -11.00 -2.74
N ILE A 63 -26.17 -9.72 -2.60
CA ILE A 63 -25.34 -8.74 -1.89
C ILE A 63 -25.73 -8.77 -0.42
N GLY A 64 -24.81 -9.23 0.44
CA GLY A 64 -25.07 -9.36 1.88
C GLY A 64 -25.24 -8.01 2.57
N SER A 65 -24.34 -7.07 2.32
CA SER A 65 -24.42 -5.70 2.83
C SER A 65 -23.82 -4.71 1.83
N SER A 66 -24.28 -3.47 1.90
CA SER A 66 -23.75 -2.36 1.11
C SER A 66 -23.55 -1.15 2.01
N ALA A 67 -22.45 -0.44 1.83
CA ALA A 67 -22.13 0.76 2.58
C ALA A 67 -21.57 1.82 1.63
N SER A 68 -21.82 3.08 1.96
CA SER A 68 -21.30 4.25 1.25
C SER A 68 -20.72 5.23 2.26
N GLU A 69 -19.86 6.13 1.79
CA GLU A 69 -19.24 7.22 2.56
C GLU A 69 -18.28 6.81 3.69
N SER A 70 -18.54 5.75 4.45
CA SER A 70 -17.63 5.23 5.47
C SER A 70 -17.78 3.73 5.62
N PHE A 71 -16.75 2.98 5.22
CA PHE A 71 -16.77 1.52 5.23
C PHE A 71 -15.35 0.93 5.32
N THR A 72 -15.26 -0.38 5.52
CA THR A 72 -14.01 -1.13 5.47
C THR A 72 -14.01 -2.04 4.26
N TYR A 73 -12.94 -2.00 3.47
CA TYR A 73 -12.72 -2.86 2.31
C TYR A 73 -11.36 -3.54 2.42
N VAL A 74 -11.31 -4.87 2.48
CA VAL A 74 -10.07 -5.67 2.61
C VAL A 74 -9.17 -5.18 3.76
N GLY A 75 -9.79 -4.78 4.88
CA GLY A 75 -9.07 -4.28 6.07
C GLY A 75 -8.59 -2.82 5.97
N LEU A 76 -8.94 -2.09 4.90
CA LEU A 76 -8.72 -0.65 4.76
C LEU A 76 -9.98 0.11 5.10
N ARG A 77 -9.92 1.03 6.05
CA ARG A 77 -11.03 1.93 6.36
C ARG A 77 -11.01 3.09 5.38
N ILE A 78 -12.09 3.23 4.62
CA ILE A 78 -12.24 4.25 3.59
C ILE A 78 -13.36 5.19 4.02
N LYS A 79 -13.10 6.50 3.99
CA LYS A 79 -14.13 7.52 4.19
C LYS A 79 -14.10 8.53 3.05
N SER A 80 -15.26 8.83 2.50
CA SER A 80 -15.45 9.81 1.43
C SER A 80 -16.00 11.10 1.99
N PHE A 81 -15.47 12.22 1.52
CA PHE A 81 -15.88 13.57 1.84
C PHE A 81 -16.17 14.33 0.54
N SER A 82 -16.70 15.54 0.66
CA SER A 82 -16.95 16.40 -0.51
C SER A 82 -15.64 16.75 -1.25
N ASP A 83 -14.55 16.91 -0.50
CA ASP A 83 -13.24 17.39 -0.96
C ASP A 83 -12.19 16.29 -1.13
N GLY A 84 -12.50 15.03 -0.85
CA GLY A 84 -11.54 13.93 -1.02
C GLY A 84 -11.93 12.63 -0.33
N ILE A 85 -10.98 11.72 -0.20
CA ILE A 85 -11.13 10.42 0.45
C ILE A 85 -10.01 10.24 1.46
N THR A 86 -10.31 9.69 2.64
CA THR A 86 -9.29 9.21 3.57
C THR A 86 -9.22 7.70 3.57
N ILE A 87 -8.00 7.16 3.65
CA ILE A 87 -7.75 5.73 3.82
C ILE A 87 -6.82 5.52 5.02
N ASP A 88 -7.17 4.59 5.90
CA ASP A 88 -6.35 4.23 7.05
C ASP A 88 -6.53 2.78 7.52
N GLN A 89 -5.66 2.39 8.45
CA GLN A 89 -5.67 1.08 9.11
C GLN A 89 -5.60 1.21 10.63
N THR A 90 -6.22 2.24 11.22
CA THR A 90 -6.13 2.50 12.67
C THR A 90 -6.57 1.29 13.51
N GLN A 91 -7.64 0.60 13.11
CA GLN A 91 -8.12 -0.60 13.83
C GLN A 91 -7.10 -1.75 13.75
N TYR A 92 -6.52 -1.98 12.57
CA TYR A 92 -5.49 -3.00 12.38
C TYR A 92 -4.24 -2.68 13.21
N ALA A 93 -3.77 -1.42 13.18
CA ALA A 93 -2.67 -0.96 14.01
C ALA A 93 -2.92 -1.23 15.50
N SER A 94 -4.12 -0.95 16.00
CA SER A 94 -4.48 -1.18 17.40
C SER A 94 -4.42 -2.67 17.81
N SER A 95 -4.68 -3.57 16.86
CA SER A 95 -4.67 -5.02 17.07
C SER A 95 -3.26 -5.63 17.17
N LEU A 96 -2.22 -4.90 16.76
CA LEU A 96 -0.84 -5.40 16.80
C LEU A 96 -0.40 -5.68 18.24
N VAL A 97 0.19 -6.86 18.45
CA VAL A 97 0.69 -7.29 19.75
C VAL A 97 2.22 -7.35 19.70
N PRO A 98 2.93 -6.51 20.48
CA PRO A 98 4.38 -6.62 20.62
C PRO A 98 4.77 -8.00 21.17
N VAL A 99 5.92 -8.52 20.75
CA VAL A 99 6.44 -9.78 21.28
C VAL A 99 6.88 -9.59 22.72
N THR A 100 6.43 -10.47 23.63
CA THR A 100 6.87 -10.42 25.03
C THR A 100 8.34 -10.77 25.15
N ILE A 101 9.12 -9.87 25.76
CA ILE A 101 10.55 -10.08 26.05
C ILE A 101 10.72 -9.97 27.57
N SER A 102 11.23 -11.02 28.22
CA SER A 102 11.52 -10.97 29.66
C SER A 102 12.68 -10.01 29.94
N SER A 103 12.77 -9.48 31.16
CA SER A 103 13.88 -8.59 31.56
C SER A 103 15.24 -9.24 31.34
N ALA A 104 15.37 -10.53 31.70
CA ALA A 104 16.59 -11.31 31.47
C ALA A 104 16.91 -11.43 29.97
N ARG A 105 15.90 -11.72 29.13
CA ARG A 105 16.09 -11.82 27.68
C ARG A 105 16.48 -10.49 27.06
N ASN A 106 15.89 -9.38 27.51
CA ASN A 106 16.19 -8.02 27.04
C ASN A 106 17.63 -7.58 27.33
N MET A 107 18.30 -8.17 28.32
CA MET A 107 19.72 -7.93 28.58
C MET A 107 20.64 -8.64 27.56
N GLN A 108 20.15 -9.67 26.88
CA GLN A 108 20.92 -10.47 25.91
C GLN A 108 20.84 -9.88 24.49
N ARG A 109 21.15 -8.60 24.33
CA ARG A 109 20.88 -7.82 23.11
C ARG A 109 21.48 -8.41 21.83
N GLU A 110 22.65 -8.99 21.90
CA GLU A 110 23.37 -9.55 20.73
C GLU A 110 23.04 -11.01 20.45
N SER A 111 22.31 -11.66 21.36
CA SER A 111 21.97 -13.07 21.19
C SER A 111 20.96 -13.26 20.06
N GLN A 112 21.15 -14.31 19.28
CA GLN A 112 20.20 -14.67 18.22
C GLN A 112 18.84 -15.02 18.80
N LEU A 113 17.79 -14.72 18.04
CA LEU A 113 16.43 -15.10 18.38
C LEU A 113 16.26 -16.63 18.43
N SER A 114 15.49 -17.12 19.39
CA SER A 114 15.02 -18.50 19.40
C SER A 114 14.06 -18.77 18.23
N GLU A 115 13.76 -20.02 17.92
CA GLU A 115 12.82 -20.34 16.82
C GLU A 115 11.40 -19.79 17.06
N SER A 116 10.94 -19.76 18.32
CA SER A 116 9.66 -19.16 18.67
C SER A 116 9.69 -17.63 18.50
N GLU A 117 10.77 -16.97 18.93
CA GLU A 117 10.97 -15.53 18.74
C GLU A 117 11.08 -15.17 17.26
N LYS A 118 11.80 -15.96 16.45
CA LYS A 118 11.89 -15.78 14.99
C LYS A 118 10.52 -15.89 14.33
N THR A 119 9.71 -16.85 14.74
CA THR A 119 8.35 -17.04 14.21
C THR A 119 7.46 -15.83 14.53
N ALA A 120 7.48 -15.37 15.79
CA ALA A 120 6.75 -14.17 16.21
C ALA A 120 7.25 -12.90 15.51
N TYR A 121 8.57 -12.77 15.36
CA TYR A 121 9.21 -11.67 14.64
C TYR A 121 8.75 -11.61 13.17
N ARG A 122 8.80 -12.74 12.44
CA ARG A 122 8.33 -12.82 11.04
C ARG A 122 6.88 -12.42 10.92
N ALA A 123 6.01 -12.95 11.78
CA ALA A 123 4.59 -12.67 11.76
C ALA A 123 4.34 -11.17 11.93
N LEU A 124 5.00 -10.54 12.90
CA LEU A 124 4.82 -9.13 13.22
C LEU A 124 5.44 -8.20 12.16
N VAL A 125 6.59 -8.55 11.59
CA VAL A 125 7.15 -7.84 10.41
C VAL A 125 6.18 -7.93 9.22
N GLY A 126 5.57 -9.09 8.98
CA GLY A 126 4.56 -9.25 7.92
C GLY A 126 3.35 -8.34 8.14
N GLN A 127 2.88 -8.21 9.39
CA GLN A 127 1.78 -7.31 9.74
C GLN A 127 2.16 -5.83 9.52
N LEU A 128 3.38 -5.44 9.90
CA LEU A 128 3.88 -4.09 9.61
C LEU A 128 4.03 -3.84 8.11
N ASN A 129 4.50 -4.83 7.35
CA ASN A 129 4.66 -4.73 5.91
C ASN A 129 3.31 -4.53 5.21
N TRP A 130 2.25 -5.19 5.67
CA TRP A 130 0.89 -4.96 5.19
C TRP A 130 0.47 -3.49 5.34
N MET A 131 0.72 -2.85 6.48
CA MET A 131 0.42 -1.42 6.63
C MET A 131 1.37 -0.54 5.81
N ALA A 132 2.66 -0.87 5.82
CA ALA A 132 3.70 -0.12 5.14
C ALA A 132 3.42 0.03 3.64
N THR A 133 2.79 -0.96 3.01
CA THR A 133 2.47 -0.93 1.57
C THR A 133 1.11 -0.33 1.24
N HIS A 134 0.22 -0.12 2.22
CA HIS A 134 -1.17 0.31 1.96
C HIS A 134 -1.55 1.66 2.57
N THR A 135 -1.10 1.97 3.79
CA THR A 135 -1.52 3.20 4.48
C THR A 135 -0.43 3.90 5.29
N ARG A 136 0.73 3.28 5.49
CA ARG A 136 1.82 3.79 6.35
C ARG A 136 3.15 3.92 5.60
N PRO A 137 3.26 4.79 4.58
CA PRO A 137 4.53 5.02 3.89
C PRO A 137 5.66 5.44 4.86
N ASP A 138 5.32 6.09 5.96
CA ASP A 138 6.22 6.54 7.02
C ASP A 138 7.00 5.40 7.72
N ILE A 139 6.49 4.16 7.70
CA ILE A 139 7.17 3.00 8.31
C ILE A 139 7.83 2.08 7.28
N ALA A 140 7.76 2.41 6.00
CA ALA A 140 8.27 1.55 4.93
C ALA A 140 9.78 1.33 5.03
N TYR A 141 10.53 2.35 5.47
CA TYR A 141 11.97 2.23 5.72
C TYR A 141 12.27 1.22 6.83
N ASP A 142 11.73 1.46 8.04
CA ASP A 142 12.00 0.62 9.22
C ASP A 142 11.56 -0.82 8.99
N THR A 143 10.42 -1.02 8.33
CA THR A 143 9.87 -2.35 8.04
C THR A 143 10.76 -3.13 7.07
N CYS A 144 11.32 -2.47 6.05
CA CYS A 144 12.28 -3.11 5.15
C CYS A 144 13.56 -3.52 5.88
N GLU A 145 14.12 -2.65 6.72
CA GLU A 145 15.33 -3.00 7.49
C GLU A 145 15.12 -4.24 8.37
N LEU A 146 13.99 -4.27 9.10
CA LEU A 146 13.62 -5.40 9.97
C LEU A 146 13.38 -6.68 9.15
N SER A 147 12.76 -6.55 7.97
CA SER A 147 12.57 -7.69 7.05
C SER A 147 13.90 -8.27 6.57
N VAL A 148 14.87 -7.42 6.20
CA VAL A 148 16.19 -7.86 5.73
C VAL A 148 17.01 -8.51 6.85
N ALA A 149 16.89 -8.00 8.08
CA ALA A 149 17.62 -8.53 9.24
C ALA A 149 17.12 -9.93 9.68
N PHE A 150 15.95 -10.36 9.22
CA PHE A 150 15.25 -11.55 9.69
C PHE A 150 16.14 -12.80 9.87
N SER A 151 16.97 -13.15 8.88
CA SER A 151 17.77 -14.39 8.90
C SER A 151 18.78 -14.48 10.06
N LYS A 152 19.27 -13.33 10.54
CA LYS A 152 20.25 -13.21 11.61
C LYS A 152 19.77 -12.27 12.72
N ALA A 153 18.45 -12.13 12.89
CA ALA A 153 17.86 -11.21 13.86
C ALA A 153 18.32 -11.58 15.28
N THR A 154 18.65 -10.55 16.05
CA THR A 154 18.99 -10.66 17.48
C THR A 154 17.88 -10.08 18.34
N VAL A 155 18.03 -10.17 19.67
CA VAL A 155 17.13 -9.50 20.61
C VAL A 155 17.07 -7.98 20.35
N THR A 156 18.14 -7.37 19.84
CA THR A 156 18.15 -5.94 19.46
C THR A 156 17.11 -5.63 18.39
N GLU A 157 17.03 -6.43 17.32
CA GLU A 157 16.05 -6.26 16.26
C GLU A 157 14.64 -6.50 16.78
N LEU A 158 14.44 -7.48 17.68
CA LEU A 158 13.13 -7.72 18.30
C LEU A 158 12.67 -6.54 19.16
N VAL A 159 13.60 -5.91 19.89
CA VAL A 159 13.32 -4.67 20.63
C VAL A 159 12.99 -3.51 19.68
N ARG A 160 13.73 -3.37 18.56
CA ARG A 160 13.42 -2.36 17.53
C ARG A 160 12.04 -2.58 16.92
N LEU A 161 11.69 -3.83 16.59
CA LEU A 161 10.37 -4.22 16.08
C LEU A 161 9.26 -3.84 17.07
N ASN A 162 9.42 -4.16 18.35
CA ASN A 162 8.46 -3.78 19.37
C ASN A 162 8.31 -2.27 19.55
N LYS A 163 9.41 -1.51 19.42
CA LYS A 163 9.36 -0.04 19.43
C LYS A 163 8.56 0.50 18.23
N LEU A 164 8.78 -0.04 17.05
CA LEU A 164 8.04 0.33 15.84
C LEU A 164 6.54 0.04 15.98
N VAL A 165 6.17 -1.12 16.52
CA VAL A 165 4.77 -1.45 16.80
C VAL A 165 4.16 -0.46 17.79
N LYS A 166 4.85 -0.13 18.88
CA LYS A 166 4.39 0.89 19.83
C LYS A 166 4.20 2.26 19.16
N ARG A 167 5.14 2.67 18.30
CA ARG A 167 5.03 3.91 17.52
C ARG A 167 3.77 3.91 16.66
N VAL A 168 3.57 2.86 15.86
CA VAL A 168 2.40 2.72 14.97
C VAL A 168 1.08 2.70 15.74
N LYS A 169 1.05 2.10 16.93
CA LYS A 169 -0.15 2.09 17.80
C LYS A 169 -0.48 3.47 18.37
N ASN A 170 0.54 4.26 18.70
CA ASN A 170 0.37 5.57 19.33
C ASN A 170 0.15 6.69 18.30
N GLU A 171 0.71 6.54 17.11
CA GLU A 171 0.62 7.51 16.03
C GLU A 171 -0.42 7.05 15.00
N SER A 172 -1.61 7.64 15.07
CA SER A 172 -2.62 7.48 14.02
C SER A 172 -2.21 8.27 12.79
N LEU A 173 -2.16 7.60 11.65
CA LEU A 173 -1.93 8.23 10.34
C LEU A 173 -3.06 7.82 9.40
N GLN A 174 -3.55 8.80 8.65
CA GLN A 174 -4.55 8.60 7.61
C GLN A 174 -4.02 9.25 6.34
N LEU A 175 -4.09 8.54 5.22
CA LEU A 175 -3.79 9.12 3.91
C LEU A 175 -5.02 9.88 3.43
N PHE A 176 -4.84 11.15 3.08
CA PHE A 176 -5.88 11.95 2.45
C PHE A 176 -5.60 12.11 0.96
N PHE A 177 -6.59 11.77 0.15
CA PHE A 177 -6.61 11.85 -1.30
C PHE A 177 -7.56 12.99 -1.69
N PRO A 178 -7.04 14.21 -1.91
CA PRO A 178 -7.89 15.33 -2.28
C PRO A 178 -8.56 15.09 -3.63
N ARG A 179 -9.75 15.66 -3.80
CA ARG A 179 -10.43 15.72 -5.09
C ARG A 179 -9.60 16.58 -6.05
N LEU A 180 -9.03 15.91 -7.05
CA LEU A 180 -8.31 16.52 -8.15
C LEU A 180 -9.30 17.20 -9.12
N HIS A 181 -8.86 18.27 -9.78
CA HIS A 181 -9.72 19.04 -10.68
C HIS A 181 -10.08 18.29 -11.97
N SER A 182 -9.06 17.76 -12.66
CA SER A 182 -9.20 17.06 -13.92
C SER A 182 -8.07 16.05 -14.05
N PHE A 183 -8.38 14.85 -14.54
CA PHE A 183 -7.36 13.82 -14.78
C PHE A 183 -6.46 14.19 -15.97
N GLU A 184 -7.00 14.92 -16.94
CA GLU A 184 -6.32 15.37 -18.15
C GLU A 184 -5.19 16.37 -17.87
N THR A 185 -5.27 17.09 -16.75
CA THR A 185 -4.20 18.02 -16.31
C THR A 185 -3.26 17.39 -15.29
N CYS A 186 -3.48 16.12 -14.93
CA CYS A 186 -2.63 15.45 -13.95
C CYS A 186 -1.27 15.05 -14.52
N SER A 187 -0.27 15.08 -13.65
CA SER A 187 1.09 14.63 -13.90
C SER A 187 1.56 13.69 -12.79
N LEU A 188 2.57 12.87 -13.08
CA LEU A 188 3.22 12.04 -12.07
C LEU A 188 4.45 12.76 -11.51
N GLU A 189 4.50 12.91 -10.19
CA GLU A 189 5.69 13.37 -9.47
C GLU A 189 6.31 12.22 -8.69
N CYS A 190 7.52 11.84 -9.07
CA CYS A 190 8.27 10.77 -8.41
C CYS A 190 9.40 11.37 -7.57
N TYR A 191 9.45 11.00 -6.29
CA TYR A 191 10.56 11.29 -5.39
C TYR A 191 11.26 9.98 -5.07
N THR A 192 12.58 10.00 -5.08
CA THR A 192 13.41 8.84 -4.77
C THR A 192 14.52 9.25 -3.82
N ASP A 193 14.91 8.35 -2.94
CA ASP A 193 16.03 8.51 -2.02
C ASP A 193 16.73 7.16 -1.81
N ALA A 194 17.98 7.18 -1.37
CA ALA A 194 18.73 5.96 -1.09
C ALA A 194 19.61 6.07 0.16
N ALA A 195 19.48 5.10 1.06
CA ALA A 195 20.42 4.88 2.14
C ALA A 195 21.55 3.97 1.62
N PHE A 196 22.74 4.55 1.47
CA PHE A 196 23.92 3.83 0.98
C PHE A 196 24.51 2.90 2.04
N ALA A 197 24.76 1.64 1.66
CA ALA A 197 25.44 0.62 2.47
C ALA A 197 24.88 0.41 3.89
N ASN A 198 23.60 0.74 4.11
CA ASN A 198 22.92 0.64 5.41
C ASN A 198 22.45 -0.81 5.73
N LEU A 199 22.38 -1.68 4.73
CA LEU A 199 21.91 -3.06 4.86
C LEU A 199 23.08 -4.05 4.89
N PRO A 200 22.88 -5.27 5.47
CA PRO A 200 23.92 -6.30 5.54
C PRO A 200 24.56 -6.63 4.18
N ASN A 201 25.85 -6.97 4.21
CA ASN A 201 26.69 -7.28 3.04
C ASN A 201 26.85 -6.09 2.06
N GLY A 202 26.95 -4.87 2.58
CA GLY A 202 27.08 -3.64 1.77
C GLY A 202 25.84 -3.32 0.96
N GLY A 203 24.68 -3.89 1.32
CA GLY A 203 23.42 -3.61 0.64
C GLY A 203 23.00 -2.16 0.87
N SER A 204 22.39 -1.55 -0.12
CA SER A 204 21.78 -0.22 0.00
C SER A 204 20.25 -0.36 -0.06
N GLN A 205 19.55 0.57 0.54
CA GLN A 205 18.08 0.63 0.55
C GLN A 205 17.61 1.81 -0.28
N GLY A 206 16.74 1.56 -1.25
CA GLY A 206 16.10 2.58 -2.07
C GLY A 206 14.67 2.82 -1.60
N GLY A 207 14.29 4.08 -1.49
CA GLY A 207 12.93 4.54 -1.25
C GLY A 207 12.40 5.29 -2.46
N LEU A 208 11.11 5.13 -2.74
CA LEU A 208 10.39 5.93 -3.73
C LEU A 208 8.98 6.23 -3.26
N ILE A 209 8.44 7.36 -3.70
CA ILE A 209 7.03 7.70 -3.61
C ILE A 209 6.60 8.43 -4.89
N ILE A 210 5.46 8.05 -5.43
CA ILE A 210 4.87 8.60 -6.65
C ILE A 210 3.54 9.24 -6.28
N PHE A 211 3.38 10.49 -6.69
CA PHE A 211 2.15 11.24 -6.55
C PHE A 211 1.49 11.47 -7.90
N LEU A 212 0.17 11.38 -7.94
CA LEU A 212 -0.64 11.97 -8.99
C LEU A 212 -0.96 13.41 -8.59
N LYS A 213 -0.56 14.39 -9.40
CA LYS A 213 -0.69 15.82 -9.08
C LYS A 213 -1.44 16.56 -10.18
N ASP A 214 -2.40 17.41 -9.80
CA ASP A 214 -3.09 18.30 -10.73
C ASP A 214 -2.41 19.68 -10.87
N ASP A 215 -2.91 20.48 -11.81
CA ASP A 215 -2.43 21.83 -12.11
C ASP A 215 -2.58 22.83 -10.95
N SER A 216 -3.45 22.55 -9.98
CA SER A 216 -3.62 23.35 -8.77
C SER A 216 -2.60 23.04 -7.67
N GLY A 217 -1.80 21.98 -7.86
CA GLY A 217 -0.81 21.53 -6.90
C GLY A 217 -1.32 20.52 -5.88
N LYS A 218 -2.59 20.10 -5.95
CA LYS A 218 -3.09 18.99 -5.14
C LYS A 218 -2.43 17.71 -5.59
N LYS A 219 -2.03 16.88 -4.63
CA LYS A 219 -1.32 15.62 -4.89
C LYS A 219 -1.86 14.45 -4.08
N CYS A 220 -1.93 13.30 -4.71
CA CYS A 220 -2.39 12.03 -4.16
C CYS A 220 -1.24 11.02 -4.19
N PRO A 221 -0.80 10.44 -3.05
CA PRO A 221 0.22 9.38 -3.07
C PRO A 221 -0.38 8.11 -3.66
N ILE A 222 0.01 7.73 -4.88
CA ILE A 222 -0.57 6.58 -5.58
C ILE A 222 0.29 5.31 -5.46
N PHE A 223 1.58 5.48 -5.16
CA PHE A 223 2.50 4.37 -4.98
C PHE A 223 3.70 4.78 -4.15
N TRP A 224 4.22 3.86 -3.35
CA TRP A 224 5.47 4.04 -2.64
C TRP A 224 6.10 2.69 -2.35
N GLN A 225 7.40 2.69 -2.17
CA GLN A 225 8.14 1.48 -1.83
C GLN A 225 9.42 1.85 -1.10
N SER A 226 9.84 0.98 -0.18
CA SER A 226 11.17 0.98 0.38
C SER A 226 11.69 -0.44 0.30
N ARG A 227 12.81 -0.65 -0.40
CA ARG A 227 13.36 -1.98 -0.65
C ARG A 227 14.89 -1.98 -0.72
N ARG A 228 15.49 -3.13 -0.50
CA ARG A 228 16.90 -3.36 -0.82
C ARG A 228 17.11 -3.19 -2.33
N LEU A 229 18.05 -2.34 -2.72
CA LEU A 229 18.45 -2.16 -4.11
C LEU A 229 19.03 -3.47 -4.67
N LYS A 230 18.70 -3.77 -5.93
CA LYS A 230 19.06 -5.04 -6.59
C LYS A 230 20.58 -5.25 -6.71
N ARG A 231 21.36 -4.17 -6.74
CA ARG A 231 22.82 -4.19 -6.92
C ARG A 231 23.50 -3.54 -5.73
N VAL A 232 24.57 -4.16 -5.26
CA VAL A 232 25.53 -3.52 -4.36
C VAL A 232 26.31 -2.50 -5.19
N VAL A 233 26.37 -1.28 -4.70
CA VAL A 233 27.07 -0.16 -5.33
C VAL A 233 28.19 0.31 -4.40
N ASN A 234 29.11 1.13 -4.91
CA ASN A 234 30.30 1.57 -4.20
C ASN A 234 30.28 3.06 -3.79
N SER A 235 29.19 3.77 -4.07
CA SER A 235 29.03 5.19 -3.71
C SER A 235 27.57 5.56 -3.47
N THR A 236 27.35 6.63 -2.70
CA THR A 236 26.01 7.21 -2.47
C THR A 236 25.35 7.64 -3.77
N LEU A 237 26.08 8.32 -4.66
CA LEU A 237 25.55 8.76 -5.96
C LEU A 237 25.04 7.57 -6.80
N ALA A 238 25.77 6.45 -6.79
CA ALA A 238 25.32 5.25 -7.49
C ALA A 238 24.06 4.64 -6.84
N ALA A 239 23.91 4.70 -5.52
CA ALA A 239 22.71 4.23 -4.82
C ALA A 239 21.50 5.11 -5.16
N GLU A 240 21.66 6.43 -5.12
CA GLU A 240 20.63 7.40 -5.51
C GLU A 240 20.22 7.22 -6.97
N THR A 241 21.18 7.03 -7.87
CA THR A 241 20.92 6.78 -9.29
C THR A 241 20.10 5.49 -9.49
N MET A 242 20.42 4.42 -8.75
CA MET A 242 19.65 3.18 -8.80
C MET A 242 18.21 3.37 -8.28
N ALA A 243 18.03 4.10 -7.18
CA ALA A 243 16.69 4.42 -6.67
C ALA A 243 15.89 5.26 -7.68
N LEU A 244 16.54 6.23 -8.34
CA LEU A 244 15.94 7.06 -9.39
C LEU A 244 15.48 6.22 -10.59
N ILE A 245 16.31 5.28 -11.05
CA ILE A 245 15.95 4.36 -12.15
C ILE A 245 14.70 3.56 -11.76
N GLU A 246 14.68 2.98 -10.55
CA GLU A 246 13.52 2.21 -10.08
C GLU A 246 12.24 3.06 -9.95
N GLY A 247 12.37 4.31 -9.50
CA GLY A 247 11.26 5.26 -9.45
C GLY A 247 10.75 5.64 -10.84
N ALA A 248 11.65 5.91 -11.79
CA ALA A 248 11.30 6.22 -13.17
C ALA A 248 10.61 5.04 -13.86
N GLU A 249 11.11 3.82 -13.69
CA GLU A 249 10.47 2.60 -14.21
C GLU A 249 9.04 2.46 -13.69
N ALA A 250 8.83 2.65 -12.39
CA ALA A 250 7.50 2.58 -11.78
C ALA A 250 6.55 3.68 -12.29
N ALA A 251 7.05 4.92 -12.45
CA ALA A 251 6.27 6.03 -12.98
C ALA A 251 5.87 5.81 -14.46
N VAL A 252 6.80 5.34 -15.30
CA VAL A 252 6.53 5.02 -16.70
C VAL A 252 5.51 3.89 -16.82
N TYR A 253 5.63 2.84 -15.99
CA TYR A 253 4.65 1.75 -15.96
C TYR A 253 3.24 2.25 -15.63
N MET A 254 3.10 3.19 -14.68
CA MET A 254 1.80 3.76 -14.32
C MET A 254 1.25 4.71 -15.37
N ALA A 255 2.09 5.46 -16.07
CA ALA A 255 1.65 6.35 -17.14
C ALA A 255 1.14 5.60 -18.38
N ALA A 256 1.54 4.33 -18.55
CA ALA A 256 1.26 3.54 -19.74
C ALA A 256 -0.07 2.78 -19.75
N GLY A 257 -0.79 2.67 -18.61
CA GLY A 257 -2.08 1.94 -18.55
C GLY A 257 -3.26 2.80 -18.14
#